data_AF-A0A660YAP4-F1
#
_entry.id   AF-A0A660YAP4-F1
#
_cell.length_a   1.000
_cell.length_b   1.000
_cell.length_c   1.000
_cell.angle_alpha   90.00
_cell.angle_beta   90.00
_cell.angle_gamma   90.00
#
_symmetry.space_group_name_H-M   'P 1'
#
loop_
_entity.id
_entity.type
_entity.pdbx_description
1 polymer ?
#
loop_
_entity_poly.entity_id
_entity_poly.type
_entity_poly.pdbx_seq_one_letter_code
_entity_poly.pdbx_strand_id
1 'polypeptide(L)'
;GITGHPCAHARMINVARRGYPWFLFAEAFSVDPDYATDVFITDGSGEFDYESLARGRFEFVDDNADQDRYPDWDRNNANQRAGWDDGRTTFKAIFPGLDENNDGVSDFNQNDNLWPDYDEPFLKYSVDPPEYLFGLDMNNNTVVDRFENDEEADYPYKRDHRGYNVYGGAEVLRGVTLKLGHMNEWMLSKDRQSRSVYGLLTLEKDYAGLGKLRFFDYAKVVKDDIADDLVQWEQLPNVKGGLVRFSDPLLAQNTTANSAYVSFDYTGIERFHFINKLKYDTYHQRDARPGYEDTARLLGLINKADYRMRFGKNLLFEPKFKSMYLRKEGFPGTTDRKELSEILFLVLKYGMFGKTWTELGVQGTLFRDKLEETNDFEGLVYAFQLSNVSDFMGYKLTSNVGFRTETQYFEGRTKTGSVAFMTVFAGVE
;
A
#
# COMPACT_ATOMS: atom_id res chain seq x y z
N GLY A 1 -28.57 -15.83 16.50
CA GLY A 1 -29.53 -16.39 17.46
C GLY A 1 -30.63 -17.20 16.79
N ILE A 2 -30.51 -18.53 16.79
CA ILE A 2 -31.60 -19.54 16.92
C ILE A 2 -30.96 -20.67 17.76
N THR A 3 -31.59 -21.00 18.89
CA THR A 3 -31.30 -22.09 19.85
C THR A 3 -29.90 -22.16 20.48
N GLY A 4 -29.78 -21.61 21.70
CA GLY A 4 -28.68 -21.90 22.64
C GLY A 4 -28.18 -20.65 23.38
N HIS A 5 -28.01 -19.55 22.65
CA HIS A 5 -27.61 -18.25 23.18
C HIS A 5 -28.45 -17.14 22.50
N PRO A 6 -29.40 -16.49 23.21
CA PRO A 6 -30.29 -15.48 22.63
C PRO A 6 -29.59 -14.15 22.33
N CYS A 7 -28.31 -14.03 22.63
CA CYS A 7 -27.51 -12.84 22.46
C CYS A 7 -26.05 -13.25 22.17
N ALA A 8 -25.48 -12.65 21.13
CA ALA A 8 -24.04 -12.69 20.87
C ALA A 8 -23.42 -11.44 21.50
N HIS A 9 -22.33 -11.62 22.22
CA HIS A 9 -21.67 -10.56 22.98
C HIS A 9 -20.39 -10.11 22.30
N ALA A 10 -20.17 -8.79 22.32
CA ALA A 10 -18.86 -8.19 22.10
C ALA A 10 -18.44 -7.45 23.37
N ARG A 11 -17.17 -7.61 23.77
CA ARG A 11 -16.58 -6.95 24.94
C ARG A 11 -15.16 -6.55 24.59
N MET A 12 -14.77 -5.34 24.99
CA MET A 12 -13.39 -4.87 24.92
C MET A 12 -13.05 -4.02 26.14
N ILE A 13 -11.78 -4.04 26.54
CA ILE A 13 -11.22 -3.14 27.54
C ILE A 13 -9.84 -2.70 27.11
N ASN A 14 -9.61 -1.39 27.15
CA ASN A 14 -8.32 -0.78 26.82
C ASN A 14 -7.81 -0.01 28.03
N VAL A 15 -6.54 -0.22 28.36
CA VAL A 15 -5.83 0.47 29.43
C VAL A 15 -4.56 1.06 28.85
N ALA A 16 -4.42 2.39 28.97
CA ALA A 16 -3.24 3.09 28.50
C ALA A 16 -2.64 3.95 29.63
N ARG A 17 -1.31 3.92 29.75
CA ARG A 17 -0.56 4.84 30.60
C ARG A 17 0.60 5.42 29.80
N ARG A 18 0.64 6.75 29.72
CA ARG A 18 1.76 7.48 29.10
C ARG A 18 2.42 8.33 30.17
N GLY A 19 3.74 8.23 30.31
CA GLY A 19 4.52 9.00 31.25
C GLY A 19 5.98 8.98 30.89
N TYR A 20 6.46 10.08 30.28
CA TYR A 20 7.80 10.17 29.71
C TYR A 20 8.89 9.67 30.68
N PRO A 21 9.85 8.84 30.21
CA PRO A 21 10.00 8.34 28.84
C PRO A 21 9.18 7.09 28.53
N TRP A 22 8.41 6.57 29.48
CA TRP A 22 7.75 5.26 29.43
C TRP A 22 6.30 5.33 28.93
N PHE A 23 5.84 4.21 28.38
CA PHE A 23 4.42 3.99 28.13
C PHE A 23 4.07 2.51 28.27
N LEU A 24 2.79 2.27 28.52
CA LEU A 24 2.18 0.95 28.61
C LEU A 24 0.80 1.02 27.96
N PHE A 25 0.47 -0.01 27.20
CA PHE A 25 -0.86 -0.26 26.66
C PHE A 25 -1.22 -1.73 26.87
N ALA A 26 -2.47 -1.98 27.21
CA ALA A 26 -3.05 -3.30 27.30
C ALA A 26 -4.47 -3.26 26.76
N GLU A 27 -4.80 -4.22 25.93
CA GLU A 27 -6.16 -4.46 25.44
C GLU A 27 -6.54 -5.91 25.68
N ALA A 28 -7.82 -6.16 25.92
CA ALA A 28 -8.42 -7.48 25.92
C ALA A 28 -9.82 -7.43 25.33
N PHE A 29 -10.16 -8.44 24.54
CA PHE A 29 -11.39 -8.46 23.76
C PHE A 29 -11.99 -9.85 23.65
N SER A 30 -13.28 -9.90 23.35
CA SER A 30 -14.03 -11.12 23.00
C SER A 30 -15.22 -10.70 22.16
N VAL A 31 -15.31 -11.21 20.94
CA VAL A 31 -16.42 -11.00 20.01
C VAL A 31 -16.96 -12.37 19.61
N ASP A 32 -18.20 -12.65 19.99
CA ASP A 32 -18.85 -13.93 19.67
C ASP A 32 -18.95 -14.14 18.14
N PRO A 33 -18.96 -15.39 17.65
CA PRO A 33 -19.01 -15.68 16.21
C PRO A 33 -20.25 -15.10 15.52
N ASP A 34 -21.39 -15.17 16.22
CA ASP A 34 -22.68 -14.68 15.74
C ASP A 34 -22.92 -13.20 16.10
N TYR A 35 -21.88 -12.47 16.55
CA TYR A 35 -22.03 -11.05 16.84
C TYR A 35 -22.33 -10.32 15.55
N ALA A 36 -23.39 -9.54 15.57
CA ALA A 36 -23.84 -8.80 14.40
C ALA A 36 -24.53 -7.53 14.89
N THR A 37 -24.31 -6.44 14.17
CA THR A 37 -24.99 -5.18 14.42
C THR A 37 -26.07 -4.89 13.39
N ASP A 38 -26.27 -5.76 12.40
CA ASP A 38 -27.29 -5.60 11.37
C ASP A 38 -28.70 -5.97 11.81
N VAL A 39 -29.66 -5.43 11.06
CA VAL A 39 -31.07 -5.80 11.15
C VAL A 39 -31.61 -6.18 9.79
N PHE A 40 -32.54 -7.13 9.75
CA PHE A 40 -33.30 -7.41 8.55
C PHE A 40 -34.27 -6.27 8.25
N ILE A 41 -34.34 -5.87 6.99
CA ILE A 41 -35.27 -4.87 6.47
C ILE A 41 -36.19 -5.50 5.43
N THR A 42 -37.40 -4.96 5.31
CA THR A 42 -38.36 -5.39 4.30
C THR A 42 -38.11 -4.67 2.98
N ASP A 43 -38.51 -5.31 1.88
CA ASP A 43 -38.60 -4.65 0.59
C ASP A 43 -39.82 -3.69 0.51
N GLY A 44 -40.03 -3.10 -0.66
CA GLY A 44 -41.17 -2.20 -0.90
C GLY A 44 -42.55 -2.87 -0.84
N SER A 45 -42.61 -4.21 -0.83
CA SER A 45 -43.84 -4.99 -0.65
C SER A 45 -44.08 -5.39 0.81
N GLY A 46 -43.12 -5.13 1.70
CA GLY A 46 -43.19 -5.50 3.11
C GLY A 46 -42.71 -6.92 3.40
N GLU A 47 -42.08 -7.60 2.45
CA GLU A 47 -41.52 -8.95 2.62
C GLU A 47 -40.04 -8.88 3.03
N PHE A 48 -39.62 -9.81 3.90
CA PHE A 48 -38.21 -9.98 4.25
C PHE A 48 -37.53 -10.92 3.27
N ASP A 49 -36.43 -10.46 2.68
CA ASP A 49 -35.53 -11.29 1.89
C ASP A 49 -34.32 -11.67 2.75
N TYR A 50 -34.39 -12.83 3.42
CA TYR A 50 -33.30 -13.32 4.27
C TYR A 50 -32.09 -13.83 3.46
N GLU A 51 -32.25 -14.05 2.16
CA GLU A 51 -31.21 -14.59 1.29
C GLU A 51 -30.37 -13.47 0.66
N SER A 52 -30.96 -12.28 0.46
CA SER A 52 -30.24 -11.14 -0.11
C SER A 52 -29.56 -10.27 0.95
N LEU A 53 -28.24 -10.41 1.09
CA LEU A 53 -27.43 -9.46 1.88
C LEU A 53 -27.54 -8.02 1.34
N ALA A 54 -27.60 -7.87 0.02
CA ALA A 54 -27.67 -6.55 -0.62
C ALA A 54 -29.00 -5.83 -0.35
N ARG A 55 -30.13 -6.55 -0.23
CA ARG A 55 -31.47 -5.91 -0.15
C ARG A 55 -32.18 -6.09 1.18
N GLY A 56 -31.90 -7.17 1.88
CA GLY A 56 -32.63 -7.59 3.07
C GLY A 56 -32.01 -7.17 4.39
N ARG A 57 -30.88 -6.45 4.39
CA ARG A 57 -30.17 -6.04 5.61
C ARG A 57 -29.86 -4.55 5.63
N PHE A 58 -29.82 -4.02 6.84
CA PHE A 58 -29.28 -2.71 7.18
C PHE A 58 -28.21 -2.89 8.25
N GLU A 59 -26.98 -2.48 7.94
CA GLU A 59 -25.82 -2.59 8.84
C GLU A 59 -25.68 -1.30 9.67
N PHE A 60 -25.27 -1.39 10.93
CA PHE A 60 -25.05 -0.19 11.76
C PHE A 60 -23.58 0.18 11.87
N VAL A 61 -22.70 -0.73 11.48
CA VAL A 61 -21.26 -0.55 11.33
C VAL A 61 -20.97 -0.89 9.88
N ASP A 62 -20.42 0.05 9.14
CA ASP A 62 -20.03 -0.16 7.76
C ASP A 62 -18.70 -0.92 7.68
N ASP A 63 -18.53 -1.67 6.60
CA ASP A 63 -17.23 -2.10 6.06
C ASP A 63 -16.65 -0.90 5.31
N ASN A 64 -15.53 -0.34 5.74
CA ASN A 64 -14.88 0.86 5.20
C ASN A 64 -13.39 0.90 5.60
N ALA A 65 -12.62 -0.02 5.02
CA ALA A 65 -11.21 -0.23 5.32
C ALA A 65 -10.31 0.95 4.89
N ASP A 66 -10.73 1.74 3.89
CA ASP A 66 -9.98 2.91 3.41
C ASP A 66 -10.41 4.24 4.05
N GLN A 67 -11.43 4.19 4.92
CA GLN A 67 -11.95 5.32 5.68
C GLN A 67 -12.43 6.48 4.81
N ASP A 68 -12.93 6.17 3.61
CA ASP A 68 -13.54 7.17 2.74
C ASP A 68 -15.00 7.46 3.17
N ARG A 69 -15.74 8.22 2.36
CA ARG A 69 -17.13 8.62 2.67
C ARG A 69 -18.18 7.56 2.37
N TYR A 70 -17.79 6.45 1.75
CA TYR A 70 -18.63 5.35 1.30
C TYR A 70 -18.23 4.06 2.00
N PRO A 71 -19.17 3.11 2.16
CA PRO A 71 -18.81 1.76 2.55
C PRO A 71 -18.17 0.98 1.40
N ASP A 72 -17.39 -0.06 1.70
CA ASP A 72 -16.74 -0.95 0.74
C ASP A 72 -17.71 -1.98 0.16
N TRP A 73 -18.84 -2.19 0.85
CA TRP A 73 -19.90 -3.08 0.42
C TRP A 73 -21.07 -2.36 -0.25
N ASP A 74 -21.83 -3.09 -1.08
CA ASP A 74 -23.02 -2.56 -1.76
C ASP A 74 -24.32 -3.06 -1.11
N ARG A 75 -25.14 -2.14 -0.59
CA ARG A 75 -26.47 -2.40 -0.03
C ARG A 75 -27.53 -1.53 -0.72
N ASN A 76 -28.80 -1.94 -0.64
CA ASN A 76 -29.91 -1.29 -1.34
C ASN A 76 -30.20 0.12 -0.80
N ASN A 77 -29.93 0.37 0.49
CA ASN A 77 -30.11 1.67 1.11
C ASN A 77 -29.05 2.66 0.57
N ALA A 78 -29.48 3.85 0.15
CA ALA A 78 -28.62 4.86 -0.46
C ALA A 78 -27.43 5.27 0.43
N ASN A 79 -27.58 5.18 1.76
CA ASN A 79 -26.52 5.51 2.71
C ASN A 79 -25.54 4.35 2.96
N GLN A 80 -25.75 3.18 2.33
CA GLN A 80 -24.94 1.97 2.50
C GLN A 80 -24.47 1.41 1.16
N ARG A 81 -24.31 2.30 0.19
CA ARG A 81 -23.82 1.96 -1.15
C ARG A 81 -22.36 2.35 -1.24
N ALA A 82 -21.54 1.40 -1.67
CA ALA A 82 -20.23 1.69 -2.22
C ALA A 82 -20.32 2.77 -3.31
N GLY A 83 -19.31 3.66 -3.33
CA GLY A 83 -19.34 4.97 -3.98
C GLY A 83 -20.12 5.04 -5.30
N TRP A 84 -21.25 5.75 -5.28
CA TRP A 84 -22.13 5.95 -6.45
C TRP A 84 -21.89 7.28 -7.20
N ASP A 85 -20.97 8.15 -6.76
CA ASP A 85 -21.00 9.56 -7.22
C ASP A 85 -20.51 9.82 -8.67
N ASP A 86 -19.88 8.89 -9.39
CA ASP A 86 -19.32 9.19 -10.74
C ASP A 86 -19.34 8.02 -11.74
N GLY A 87 -20.14 6.97 -11.53
CA GLY A 87 -20.14 5.80 -12.43
C GLY A 87 -18.81 5.01 -12.45
N ARG A 88 -17.85 5.38 -11.59
CA ARG A 88 -16.73 4.54 -11.17
C ARG A 88 -17.31 3.51 -10.22
N THR A 89 -17.47 2.30 -10.75
CA THR A 89 -18.26 1.19 -10.20
C THR A 89 -18.01 0.91 -8.72
N THR A 90 -19.07 0.47 -8.05
CA THR A 90 -19.26 0.07 -6.64
C THR A 90 -18.26 -0.93 -6.02
N PHE A 91 -17.11 -1.20 -6.64
CA PHE A 91 -16.06 -2.11 -6.16
C PHE A 91 -14.63 -1.71 -6.60
N LYS A 92 -14.43 -0.50 -7.12
CA LYS A 92 -13.13 -0.09 -7.72
C LYS A 92 -12.35 0.94 -6.94
N ALA A 93 -12.94 1.53 -5.90
CA ALA A 93 -12.32 2.57 -5.10
C ALA A 93 -12.27 2.14 -3.64
N ILE A 94 -11.59 1.02 -3.38
CA ILE A 94 -11.29 0.54 -2.03
C ILE A 94 -9.77 0.53 -1.96
N PHE A 95 -9.21 1.54 -1.31
CA PHE A 95 -7.78 1.82 -1.32
C PHE A 95 -7.16 1.94 0.08
N PRO A 96 -7.24 0.91 0.96
CA PRO A 96 -6.71 1.03 2.31
C PRO A 96 -5.22 1.34 2.30
N GLY A 97 -4.85 2.51 2.83
CA GLY A 97 -3.47 2.99 2.82
C GLY A 97 -2.85 3.21 1.41
N LEU A 98 -3.67 3.14 0.35
CA LEU A 98 -3.30 3.36 -1.06
C LEU A 98 -3.95 4.64 -1.64
N ASP A 99 -4.71 5.39 -0.84
CA ASP A 99 -5.26 6.72 -1.14
C ASP A 99 -5.05 7.62 0.10
N GLU A 100 -3.80 8.03 0.35
CA GLU A 100 -3.45 8.83 1.54
C GLU A 100 -4.02 10.27 1.48
N ASN A 101 -4.42 10.76 0.30
CA ASN A 101 -4.99 12.10 0.12
C ASN A 101 -6.53 12.11 0.12
N ASN A 102 -7.17 10.93 0.14
CA ASN A 102 -8.61 10.69 0.16
C ASN A 102 -9.34 11.40 -0.99
N ASP A 103 -8.80 11.27 -2.21
CA ASP A 103 -9.38 11.81 -3.44
C ASP A 103 -10.17 10.79 -4.27
N GLY A 104 -10.24 9.54 -3.80
CA GLY A 104 -10.92 8.42 -4.43
C GLY A 104 -10.16 7.84 -5.62
N VAL A 105 -8.85 8.10 -5.72
CA VAL A 105 -7.95 7.57 -6.74
C VAL A 105 -6.70 7.01 -6.08
N SER A 106 -6.31 5.79 -6.45
CA SER A 106 -5.08 5.18 -5.93
C SER A 106 -3.86 6.07 -6.18
N ASP A 107 -3.06 6.30 -5.13
CA ASP A 107 -1.74 6.95 -5.16
C ASP A 107 -0.74 6.25 -6.09
N PHE A 108 -1.01 4.99 -6.43
CA PHE A 108 -0.18 4.19 -7.32
C PHE A 108 -0.66 4.17 -8.77
N ASN A 109 -1.77 4.83 -9.10
CA ASN A 109 -2.28 4.98 -10.47
C ASN A 109 -3.19 6.21 -10.59
N GLN A 110 -2.60 7.41 -10.44
CA GLN A 110 -3.32 8.68 -10.34
C GLN A 110 -4.03 9.11 -11.63
N ASN A 111 -3.64 8.51 -12.76
CA ASN A 111 -4.25 8.79 -14.06
C ASN A 111 -5.26 7.71 -14.51
N ASP A 112 -5.58 6.73 -13.62
CA ASP A 112 -6.53 5.62 -13.81
C ASP A 112 -6.37 4.91 -15.18
N ASN A 113 -5.12 4.60 -15.53
CA ASN A 113 -4.80 3.87 -16.76
C ASN A 113 -4.49 2.38 -16.50
N LEU A 114 -4.01 1.65 -17.52
CA LEU A 114 -3.77 0.19 -17.46
C LEU A 114 -2.44 -0.19 -16.79
N TRP A 115 -1.65 0.78 -16.35
CA TRP A 115 -0.33 0.62 -15.77
C TRP A 115 -0.25 1.38 -14.45
N PRO A 116 0.36 0.81 -13.41
CA PRO A 116 0.64 1.57 -12.20
C PRO A 116 1.74 2.60 -12.46
N ASP A 117 1.68 3.73 -11.73
CA ASP A 117 2.61 4.85 -11.85
C ASP A 117 4.06 4.45 -11.58
N TYR A 118 4.29 3.41 -10.74
CA TYR A 118 5.64 2.86 -10.50
C TYR A 118 6.20 2.06 -11.69
N ASP A 119 5.38 1.73 -12.68
CA ASP A 119 5.80 1.11 -13.95
C ASP A 119 5.74 2.07 -15.14
N GLU A 120 5.13 3.24 -14.98
CA GLU A 120 5.01 4.21 -16.05
C GLU A 120 6.28 5.04 -16.28
N PRO A 121 6.66 5.29 -17.54
CA PRO A 121 7.75 6.20 -17.86
C PRO A 121 7.59 7.58 -17.22
N PHE A 122 8.69 8.11 -16.70
CA PHE A 122 8.82 9.35 -15.93
C PHE A 122 8.10 9.35 -14.56
N LEU A 123 6.88 8.80 -14.45
CA LEU A 123 6.13 8.75 -13.17
C LEU A 123 6.80 7.82 -12.15
N LYS A 124 7.39 6.71 -12.61
CA LYS A 124 8.09 5.75 -11.76
C LYS A 124 9.28 6.31 -11.00
N TYR A 125 9.75 7.52 -11.34
CA TYR A 125 10.74 8.19 -10.52
C TYR A 125 10.17 8.52 -9.12
N SER A 126 8.95 9.06 -9.08
CA SER A 126 8.33 9.56 -7.86
C SER A 126 7.66 8.46 -7.05
N VAL A 127 7.02 7.50 -7.72
CA VAL A 127 6.25 6.42 -7.08
C VAL A 127 7.14 5.19 -6.88
N ASP A 128 7.11 4.62 -5.68
CA ASP A 128 7.81 3.37 -5.35
C ASP A 128 6.81 2.21 -5.29
N PRO A 129 7.16 1.01 -5.78
CA PRO A 129 6.26 -0.13 -5.67
C PRO A 129 5.94 -0.46 -4.19
N PRO A 130 4.70 -0.90 -3.87
CA PRO A 130 4.28 -1.19 -2.50
C PRO A 130 5.17 -2.19 -1.76
N GLU A 131 5.80 -3.16 -2.45
CA GLU A 131 6.62 -4.19 -1.79
C GLU A 131 7.83 -3.61 -1.05
N TYR A 132 8.27 -2.41 -1.41
CA TYR A 132 9.37 -1.69 -0.77
C TYR A 132 8.94 -0.88 0.46
N LEU A 133 7.64 -0.75 0.71
CA LEU A 133 7.11 0.02 1.82
C LEU A 133 7.11 -0.81 3.10
N PHE A 134 7.40 -0.15 4.21
CA PHE A 134 7.36 -0.76 5.53
C PHE A 134 5.97 -0.62 6.14
N GLY A 135 5.57 -1.64 6.88
CA GLY A 135 4.49 -1.54 7.85
C GLY A 135 4.45 -2.77 8.74
N LEU A 136 3.53 -2.73 9.70
CA LEU A 136 3.34 -3.83 10.64
C LEU A 136 2.36 -4.84 10.04
N ASP A 137 2.61 -6.09 10.39
CA ASP A 137 1.75 -7.24 10.12
C ASP A 137 1.51 -7.88 11.49
N MET A 138 0.37 -7.60 12.10
CA MET A 138 0.04 -8.03 13.47
C MET A 138 -0.74 -9.35 13.48
N ASN A 139 -1.64 -9.55 12.53
CA ASN A 139 -2.43 -10.77 12.31
C ASN A 139 -1.67 -11.88 11.56
N ASN A 140 -0.47 -11.62 11.07
CA ASN A 140 0.51 -12.60 10.57
C ASN A 140 0.17 -13.28 9.23
N ASN A 141 -0.61 -12.62 8.38
CA ASN A 141 -1.03 -13.13 7.08
C ASN A 141 -0.10 -12.69 5.92
N THR A 142 1.01 -12.01 6.24
CA THR A 142 2.04 -11.49 5.31
C THR A 142 1.69 -10.22 4.52
N VAL A 143 0.49 -9.68 4.71
CA VAL A 143 0.10 -8.35 4.23
C VAL A 143 0.33 -7.34 5.36
N VAL A 144 0.68 -6.10 5.02
CA VAL A 144 0.83 -5.06 6.03
C VAL A 144 -0.56 -4.58 6.42
N ASP A 145 -0.87 -4.53 7.72
CA ASP A 145 -2.18 -4.19 8.29
C ASP A 145 -2.83 -2.96 7.63
N ARG A 146 -2.03 -1.93 7.31
CA ARG A 146 -2.53 -0.67 6.72
C ARG A 146 -3.10 -0.82 5.29
N PHE A 147 -2.75 -1.90 4.60
CA PHE A 147 -3.17 -2.20 3.23
C PHE A 147 -4.24 -3.28 3.19
N GLU A 148 -4.63 -3.81 4.34
CA GLU A 148 -5.61 -4.90 4.41
C GLU A 148 -7.02 -4.42 4.10
N ASN A 149 -7.78 -5.35 3.55
CA ASN A 149 -9.18 -5.18 3.23
C ASN A 149 -9.85 -6.55 3.29
N ASP A 150 -11.06 -6.63 3.85
CA ASP A 150 -11.89 -7.83 3.84
C ASP A 150 -13.30 -7.51 3.29
N GLU A 151 -14.31 -8.30 3.66
CA GLU A 151 -15.71 -8.08 3.24
C GLU A 151 -16.63 -8.05 4.50
N GLU A 152 -16.05 -7.73 5.65
CA GLU A 152 -16.70 -7.78 6.96
C GLU A 152 -16.90 -6.36 7.52
N ALA A 153 -17.88 -6.21 8.41
CA ALA A 153 -18.08 -4.93 9.09
C ALA A 153 -16.85 -4.58 9.95
N ASP A 154 -16.48 -3.29 9.98
CA ASP A 154 -15.32 -2.78 10.76
C ASP A 154 -15.58 -2.72 12.27
N TYR A 155 -15.76 -3.89 12.87
CA TYR A 155 -15.74 -4.03 14.31
C TYR A 155 -14.32 -3.76 14.85
N PRO A 156 -14.17 -3.28 16.10
CA PRO A 156 -12.85 -3.09 16.71
C PRO A 156 -11.97 -4.34 16.72
N TYR A 157 -12.58 -5.53 16.66
CA TYR A 157 -11.92 -6.83 16.54
C TYR A 157 -12.79 -7.77 15.70
N LYS A 158 -12.16 -8.72 14.99
CA LYS A 158 -12.85 -9.71 14.17
C LYS A 158 -13.84 -10.53 14.99
N ARG A 159 -14.97 -10.88 14.38
CA ARG A 159 -15.95 -11.82 14.96
C ARG A 159 -15.30 -13.17 15.19
N ASP A 160 -15.84 -13.96 16.12
CA ASP A 160 -15.30 -15.28 16.47
C ASP A 160 -13.91 -15.22 17.13
N HIS A 161 -13.44 -14.05 17.57
CA HIS A 161 -12.11 -13.92 18.20
C HIS A 161 -12.21 -13.50 19.66
N ARG A 162 -11.29 -14.02 20.47
CA ARG A 162 -11.03 -13.56 21.84
C ARG A 162 -9.53 -13.49 22.06
N GLY A 163 -9.09 -12.44 22.72
CA GLY A 163 -7.66 -12.27 22.92
C GLY A 163 -7.29 -11.10 23.81
N TYR A 164 -5.98 -10.86 23.85
CA TYR A 164 -5.38 -9.68 24.44
C TYR A 164 -4.08 -9.34 23.72
N ASN A 165 -3.69 -8.09 23.85
CA ASN A 165 -2.39 -7.60 23.45
C ASN A 165 -1.89 -6.62 24.52
N VAL A 166 -0.67 -6.84 24.99
CA VAL A 166 -0.04 -5.98 26.00
C VAL A 166 1.32 -5.59 25.48
N TYR A 167 1.58 -4.29 25.40
CA TYR A 167 2.89 -3.78 25.05
C TYR A 167 3.30 -2.59 25.90
N GLY A 168 4.59 -2.50 26.15
CA GLY A 168 5.20 -1.40 26.86
C GLY A 168 6.49 -0.98 26.19
N GLY A 169 6.95 0.22 26.52
CA GLY A 169 8.15 0.73 25.90
C GLY A 169 8.65 2.01 26.52
N ALA A 170 9.74 2.51 25.95
CA ALA A 170 10.26 3.83 26.26
C ALA A 170 10.94 4.48 25.06
N GLU A 171 10.98 5.80 25.09
CA GLU A 171 11.96 6.57 24.36
C GLU A 171 13.33 6.41 25.06
N VAL A 172 14.14 5.47 24.56
CA VAL A 172 15.41 5.08 25.17
C VAL A 172 16.51 6.13 24.92
N LEU A 173 16.40 6.86 23.82
CA LEU A 173 17.21 8.03 23.44
C LEU A 173 16.31 9.00 22.68
N ARG A 174 16.70 10.28 22.57
CA ARG A 174 15.91 11.27 21.83
C ARG A 174 15.67 10.83 20.38
N GLY A 175 14.40 10.61 20.03
CA GLY A 175 13.97 10.13 18.73
C GLY A 175 14.13 8.63 18.51
N VAL A 176 14.46 7.84 19.55
CA VAL A 176 14.58 6.37 19.50
C VAL A 176 13.59 5.75 20.48
N THR A 177 12.62 5.01 19.98
CA THR A 177 11.63 4.31 20.81
C THR A 177 11.76 2.81 20.66
N LEU A 178 11.82 2.10 21.79
CA LEU A 178 11.73 0.64 21.86
C LEU A 178 10.36 0.26 22.43
N LYS A 179 9.66 -0.64 21.74
CA LYS A 179 8.42 -1.30 22.17
C LYS A 179 8.66 -2.79 22.28
N LEU A 180 8.09 -3.41 23.30
CA LEU A 180 8.02 -4.85 23.47
C LEU A 180 6.60 -5.24 23.82
N GLY A 181 6.09 -6.28 23.18
CA GLY A 181 4.71 -6.71 23.36
C GLY A 181 4.52 -8.22 23.30
N HIS A 182 3.37 -8.63 23.81
CA HIS A 182 2.88 -9.99 23.77
C HIS A 182 1.40 -9.96 23.39
N MET A 183 1.06 -10.70 22.34
CA MET A 183 -0.30 -10.87 21.86
C MET A 183 -0.69 -12.34 21.94
N ASN A 184 -1.96 -12.58 22.25
CA ASN A 184 -2.56 -13.90 22.24
C ASN A 184 -4.04 -13.79 21.88
N GLU A 185 -4.43 -14.48 20.83
CA GLU A 185 -5.76 -14.48 20.24
C GLU A 185 -6.16 -15.89 19.87
N TRP A 186 -7.43 -16.25 20.03
CA TRP A 186 -7.95 -17.55 19.66
C TRP A 186 -9.39 -17.44 19.18
N MET A 187 -9.78 -18.40 18.33
CA MET A 187 -11.14 -18.48 17.82
C MET A 187 -12.08 -19.10 18.87
N LEU A 188 -13.35 -18.69 18.88
CA LEU A 188 -14.36 -19.24 19.80
C LEU A 188 -15.05 -20.48 19.20
N SER A 189 -15.16 -20.56 17.88
CA SER A 189 -15.84 -21.62 17.14
C SER A 189 -14.92 -22.77 16.73
N LYS A 190 -13.61 -22.53 16.67
CA LYS A 190 -12.58 -23.48 16.21
C LYS A 190 -11.40 -23.51 17.18
N ASP A 191 -10.71 -24.65 17.24
CA ASP A 191 -9.46 -24.79 17.97
C ASP A 191 -8.31 -24.23 17.12
N ARG A 192 -8.22 -22.89 17.07
CA ARG A 192 -7.19 -22.10 16.37
C ARG A 192 -6.75 -20.92 17.23
N GLN A 193 -5.48 -20.58 17.17
CA GLN A 193 -4.82 -19.62 18.03
C GLN A 193 -3.65 -18.91 17.32
N SER A 194 -3.55 -17.60 17.52
CA SER A 194 -2.40 -16.77 17.19
C SER A 194 -1.71 -16.27 18.46
N ARG A 195 -0.41 -16.52 18.61
CA ARG A 195 0.38 -16.02 19.73
C ARG A 195 1.69 -15.45 19.24
N SER A 196 1.98 -14.20 19.59
CA SER A 196 3.21 -13.54 19.21
C SER A 196 3.87 -12.82 20.39
N VAL A 197 5.19 -12.94 20.51
CA VAL A 197 6.02 -12.03 21.31
C VAL A 197 6.81 -11.18 20.33
N TYR A 198 6.73 -9.87 20.46
CA TYR A 198 7.28 -8.97 19.46
C TYR A 198 8.02 -7.79 20.07
N GLY A 199 8.88 -7.17 19.27
CA GLY A 199 9.56 -5.93 19.58
C GLY A 199 9.62 -5.02 18.36
N LEU A 200 9.50 -3.72 18.59
CA LEU A 200 9.64 -2.69 17.57
C LEU A 200 10.64 -1.64 18.04
N LEU A 201 11.75 -1.50 17.32
CA LEU A 201 12.68 -0.41 17.47
C LEU A 201 12.42 0.62 16.37
N THR A 202 12.26 1.89 16.77
CA THR A 202 12.04 3.00 15.84
C THR A 202 13.07 4.08 16.11
N LEU A 203 13.60 4.68 15.05
CA LEU A 203 14.42 5.89 15.09
C LEU A 203 13.91 6.82 13.99
N GLU A 204 13.56 8.04 14.37
CA GLU A 204 13.30 9.11 13.41
C GLU A 204 14.06 10.37 13.85
N LYS A 205 14.95 10.84 12.97
CA LYS A 205 15.78 12.00 13.28
C LYS A 205 16.10 12.82 12.06
N ASP A 206 15.86 14.12 12.18
CA ASP A 206 16.28 15.13 11.22
C ASP A 206 17.59 15.78 11.67
N TYR A 207 18.62 15.67 10.83
CA TYR A 207 19.94 16.23 11.06
C TYR A 207 20.11 17.49 10.20
N ALA A 208 20.20 18.64 10.86
CA ALA A 208 20.39 19.93 10.21
C ALA A 208 21.59 19.90 9.24
N GLY A 209 21.34 20.27 7.98
CA GLY A 209 22.36 20.29 6.92
C GLY A 209 22.76 18.93 6.36
N LEU A 210 22.13 17.83 6.81
CA LEU A 210 22.39 16.48 6.31
C LEU A 210 21.12 15.86 5.72
N GLY A 211 20.04 15.80 6.48
CA GLY A 211 18.77 15.20 6.05
C GLY A 211 18.09 14.35 7.11
N LYS A 212 17.04 13.65 6.70
CA LYS A 212 16.16 12.86 7.59
C LYS A 212 16.49 11.37 7.51
N LEU A 213 16.84 10.77 8.65
CA LEU A 213 17.04 9.34 8.81
C LEU A 213 15.84 8.73 9.53
N ARG A 214 15.28 7.67 8.95
CA ARG A 214 14.27 6.81 9.58
C ARG A 214 14.77 5.38 9.61
N PHE A 215 14.56 4.71 10.72
CA PHE A 215 14.86 3.29 10.90
C PHE A 215 13.73 2.64 11.69
N PHE A 216 13.24 1.52 11.21
CA PHE A 216 12.24 0.69 11.86
C PHE A 216 12.73 -0.76 11.84
N ASP A 217 12.62 -1.46 12.95
CA ASP A 217 12.95 -2.87 13.05
C ASP A 217 11.91 -3.57 13.90
N TYR A 218 11.08 -4.39 13.26
CA TYR A 218 10.03 -5.16 13.88
C TYR A 218 10.43 -6.63 13.87
N ALA A 219 10.54 -7.23 15.04
CA ALA A 219 10.87 -8.65 15.18
C ALA A 219 9.81 -9.35 16.03
N LYS A 220 9.35 -10.52 15.60
CA LYS A 220 8.36 -11.33 16.31
C LYS A 220 8.73 -12.81 16.29
N VAL A 221 8.42 -13.50 17.38
CA VAL A 221 8.31 -14.95 17.42
C VAL A 221 6.84 -15.27 17.54
N VAL A 222 6.32 -15.97 16.54
CA VAL A 222 4.88 -16.18 16.35
C VAL A 222 4.56 -17.66 16.18
N LYS A 223 3.39 -18.06 16.67
CA LYS A 223 2.71 -19.31 16.35
C LYS A 223 1.27 -18.99 15.98
N ASP A 224 0.92 -19.15 14.72
CA ASP A 224 -0.37 -18.73 14.20
C ASP A 224 -0.99 -19.73 13.23
N ASP A 225 -2.12 -20.32 13.60
CA ASP A 225 -2.92 -21.18 12.73
C ASP A 225 -4.32 -20.61 12.43
N ILE A 226 -4.57 -19.34 12.79
CA ILE A 226 -5.74 -18.60 12.34
C ILE A 226 -5.46 -18.17 10.90
N ALA A 227 -6.39 -18.51 9.99
CA ALA A 227 -6.25 -18.11 8.59
C ALA A 227 -6.97 -16.79 8.42
N ASP A 228 -6.29 -15.82 7.80
CA ASP A 228 -6.82 -14.48 7.59
C ASP A 228 -6.82 -14.09 6.10
N ASP A 229 -7.79 -14.64 5.37
CA ASP A 229 -7.97 -14.37 3.94
C ASP A 229 -8.48 -12.93 3.73
N LEU A 230 -7.99 -12.26 2.68
CA LEU A 230 -8.27 -10.86 2.38
C LEU A 230 -8.83 -10.68 0.96
N VAL A 231 -9.30 -9.47 0.66
CA VAL A 231 -9.65 -9.02 -0.68
C VAL A 231 -8.86 -7.77 -1.00
N GLN A 232 -7.76 -7.89 -1.74
CA GLN A 232 -6.79 -6.82 -1.95
C GLN A 232 -7.01 -6.09 -3.28
N TRP A 233 -6.81 -4.77 -3.29
CA TRP A 233 -6.71 -4.04 -4.55
C TRP A 233 -5.36 -4.34 -5.22
N GLU A 234 -5.41 -4.90 -6.42
CA GLU A 234 -4.21 -5.17 -7.22
C GLU A 234 -4.38 -4.67 -8.65
N GLN A 235 -3.26 -4.26 -9.26
CA GLN A 235 -3.19 -3.95 -10.68
C GLN A 235 -2.44 -5.04 -11.44
N LEU A 236 -3.21 -6.01 -11.96
CA LEU A 236 -2.66 -7.07 -12.80
C LEU A 236 -2.13 -6.52 -14.14
N PRO A 237 -1.10 -7.14 -14.74
CA PRO A 237 -0.48 -6.63 -15.97
C PRO A 237 -1.48 -6.40 -17.11
N ASN A 238 -1.51 -5.18 -17.65
CA ASN A 238 -2.39 -4.74 -18.74
C ASN A 238 -3.90 -4.75 -18.43
N VAL A 239 -4.28 -4.74 -17.16
CA VAL A 239 -5.68 -4.66 -16.73
C VAL A 239 -5.84 -3.44 -15.83
N LYS A 240 -7.03 -2.81 -15.83
CA LYS A 240 -7.35 -1.82 -14.80
C LYS A 240 -7.30 -2.50 -13.43
N GLY A 241 -6.82 -1.78 -12.43
CA GLY A 241 -6.78 -2.30 -11.06
C GLY A 241 -8.18 -2.65 -10.54
N GLY A 242 -8.22 -3.61 -9.62
CA GLY A 242 -9.45 -4.09 -9.00
C GLY A 242 -9.17 -5.07 -7.87
N LEU A 243 -10.24 -5.48 -7.19
CA LEU A 243 -10.18 -6.39 -6.06
C LEU A 243 -9.83 -7.82 -6.50
N VAL A 244 -8.87 -8.42 -5.81
CA VAL A 244 -8.40 -9.79 -6.00
C VAL A 244 -8.42 -10.48 -4.64
N ARG A 245 -8.91 -11.72 -4.61
CA ARG A 245 -8.88 -12.54 -3.40
C ARG A 245 -7.45 -12.94 -3.07
N PHE A 246 -7.04 -12.68 -1.85
CA PHE A 246 -5.78 -13.12 -1.28
C PHE A 246 -6.08 -14.21 -0.24
N SER A 247 -5.45 -15.37 -0.38
CA SER A 247 -5.56 -16.42 0.63
C SER A 247 -4.32 -16.44 1.49
N ASP A 248 -4.51 -16.44 2.80
CA ASP A 248 -3.43 -16.42 3.77
C ASP A 248 -2.54 -17.66 3.59
N PRO A 249 -1.24 -17.49 3.27
CA PRO A 249 -0.33 -18.61 3.12
C PRO A 249 -0.06 -19.33 4.44
N LEU A 250 -0.50 -18.83 5.59
CA LEU A 250 -0.23 -19.37 6.92
C LEU A 250 1.27 -19.55 7.16
N LEU A 251 2.07 -18.56 6.75
CA LEU A 251 3.54 -18.60 6.85
C LEU A 251 4.03 -18.52 8.32
N ALA A 252 3.16 -18.10 9.25
CA ALA A 252 3.48 -17.79 10.64
C ALA A 252 3.13 -18.90 11.67
N GLN A 253 2.82 -20.13 11.24
CA GLN A 253 2.42 -21.24 12.13
C GLN A 253 3.40 -21.57 13.27
N ASN A 254 4.70 -21.47 13.02
CA ASN A 254 5.71 -21.44 14.08
C ASN A 254 6.98 -20.80 13.54
N THR A 255 7.06 -19.47 13.61
CA THR A 255 8.00 -18.69 12.80
C THR A 255 8.67 -17.61 13.63
N THR A 256 9.95 -17.37 13.36
CA THR A 256 10.62 -16.13 13.76
C THR A 256 10.59 -15.20 12.56
N ALA A 257 9.90 -14.07 12.68
CA ALA A 257 9.78 -13.09 11.60
C ALA A 257 10.46 -11.78 11.98
N ASN A 258 11.06 -11.12 11.00
CA ASN A 258 11.66 -9.80 11.16
C ASN A 258 11.43 -8.94 9.91
N SER A 259 11.07 -7.69 10.10
CA SER A 259 11.00 -6.67 9.06
C SER A 259 11.81 -5.45 9.49
N ALA A 260 12.88 -5.18 8.75
CA ALA A 260 13.75 -4.05 8.97
C ALA A 260 13.64 -3.06 7.80
N TYR A 261 13.55 -1.77 8.12
CA TYR A 261 13.44 -0.70 7.15
C TYR A 261 14.34 0.47 7.51
N VAL A 262 15.06 0.99 6.52
CA VAL A 262 15.90 2.18 6.64
C VAL A 262 15.55 3.13 5.51
N SER A 263 15.29 4.40 5.82
CA SER A 263 15.26 5.45 4.80
C SER A 263 16.11 6.65 5.18
N PHE A 264 16.75 7.21 4.17
CA PHE A 264 17.57 8.40 4.33
C PHE A 264 17.27 9.39 3.19
N ASP A 265 16.69 10.53 3.56
CA ASP A 265 16.41 11.65 2.67
C ASP A 265 17.52 12.69 2.85
N TYR A 266 18.53 12.67 1.99
CA TYR A 266 19.66 13.59 2.01
C TYR A 266 19.32 14.92 1.31
N THR A 267 19.55 16.02 2.02
CA THR A 267 19.29 17.39 1.56
C THR A 267 20.46 18.33 1.83
N GLY A 268 21.66 17.79 2.09
CA GLY A 268 22.83 18.58 2.49
C GLY A 268 23.49 19.41 1.38
N ILE A 269 23.16 19.14 0.11
CA ILE A 269 23.66 19.90 -1.05
C ILE A 269 22.48 20.64 -1.69
N GLU A 270 22.64 21.94 -1.93
CA GLU A 270 21.60 22.75 -2.57
C GLU A 270 21.20 22.14 -3.93
N ARG A 271 19.89 21.99 -4.17
CA ARG A 271 19.29 21.48 -5.41
C ARG A 271 19.58 20.02 -5.74
N PHE A 272 20.32 19.32 -4.88
CA PHE A 272 20.53 17.89 -4.98
C PHE A 272 19.68 17.19 -3.93
N HIS A 273 18.88 16.23 -4.38
CA HIS A 273 18.14 15.35 -3.47
C HIS A 273 18.60 13.92 -3.72
N PHE A 274 18.89 13.22 -2.64
CA PHE A 274 19.17 11.79 -2.68
C PHE A 274 18.31 11.06 -1.66
N ILE A 275 17.61 10.03 -2.11
CA ILE A 275 16.75 9.21 -1.26
C ILE A 275 17.26 7.78 -1.35
N ASN A 276 17.59 7.20 -0.21
CA ASN A 276 17.86 5.78 -0.09
C ASN A 276 16.77 5.12 0.76
N LYS A 277 16.27 3.97 0.33
CA LYS A 277 15.33 3.13 1.07
C LYS A 277 15.82 1.68 1.00
N LEU A 278 15.90 1.02 2.14
CA LEU A 278 16.20 -0.40 2.26
C LEU A 278 15.10 -1.05 3.08
N LYS A 279 14.56 -2.17 2.58
CA LYS A 279 13.63 -3.04 3.30
C LYS A 279 14.17 -4.45 3.31
N TYR A 280 14.11 -5.11 4.45
CA TYR A 280 14.52 -6.49 4.60
C TYR A 280 13.54 -7.26 5.49
N ASP A 281 12.80 -8.18 4.88
CA ASP A 281 11.88 -9.08 5.59
C ASP A 281 12.45 -10.50 5.61
N THR A 282 12.27 -11.19 6.72
CA THR A 282 12.65 -12.59 6.90
C THR A 282 11.60 -13.34 7.70
N TYR A 283 11.31 -14.58 7.28
CA TYR A 283 10.44 -15.50 7.98
C TYR A 283 11.17 -16.84 8.07
N HIS A 284 11.65 -17.17 9.26
CA HIS A 284 12.37 -18.41 9.52
C HIS A 284 11.44 -19.41 10.23
N GLN A 285 11.12 -20.50 9.54
CA GLN A 285 10.31 -21.58 10.11
C GLN A 285 11.10 -22.23 11.26
N ARG A 286 10.48 -22.36 12.43
CA ARG A 286 11.12 -22.95 13.61
C ARG A 286 11.01 -24.47 13.64
N ASP A 287 10.08 -25.02 12.88
CA ASP A 287 9.92 -26.45 12.62
C ASP A 287 9.76 -26.68 11.11
N ALA A 288 10.30 -27.79 10.59
CA ALA A 288 10.15 -28.14 9.19
C ALA A 288 8.68 -28.44 8.86
N ARG A 289 8.16 -27.81 7.80
CA ARG A 289 6.77 -27.96 7.37
C ARG A 289 6.70 -28.33 5.88
N PRO A 290 6.04 -29.45 5.51
CA PRO A 290 5.87 -29.81 4.11
C PRO A 290 5.18 -28.71 3.31
N GLY A 291 5.74 -28.35 2.16
CA GLY A 291 5.21 -27.30 1.27
C GLY A 291 5.67 -25.88 1.60
N TYR A 292 6.53 -25.70 2.61
CA TYR A 292 7.12 -24.41 2.98
C TYR A 292 8.64 -24.51 2.93
N GLU A 293 9.28 -23.45 2.45
CA GLU A 293 10.72 -23.29 2.59
C GLU A 293 11.08 -22.99 4.05
N ASP A 294 12.27 -23.44 4.49
CA ASP A 294 12.76 -23.17 5.84
C ASP A 294 12.88 -21.66 6.13
N THR A 295 13.10 -20.86 5.08
CA THR A 295 13.22 -19.40 5.21
C THR A 295 12.70 -18.69 3.98
N ALA A 296 11.72 -17.80 4.19
CA ALA A 296 11.31 -16.81 3.20
C ALA A 296 12.02 -15.47 3.46
N ARG A 297 12.39 -14.75 2.41
CA ARG A 297 13.11 -13.47 2.54
C ARG A 297 12.78 -12.48 1.42
N LEU A 298 12.65 -11.22 1.77
CA LEU A 298 12.51 -10.10 0.84
C LEU A 298 13.61 -9.07 1.13
N LEU A 299 14.38 -8.68 0.13
CA LEU A 299 15.34 -7.58 0.19
C LEU A 299 14.99 -6.59 -0.92
N GLY A 300 14.54 -5.40 -0.52
CA GLY A 300 14.27 -4.27 -1.40
C GLY A 300 15.28 -3.15 -1.15
N LEU A 301 15.85 -2.58 -2.22
CA LEU A 301 16.71 -1.41 -2.15
C LEU A 301 16.31 -0.43 -3.25
N ILE A 302 16.02 0.82 -2.86
CA ILE A 302 15.76 1.93 -3.78
C ILE A 302 16.77 3.03 -3.52
N ASN A 303 17.38 3.53 -4.60
CA ASN A 303 18.18 4.74 -4.61
C ASN A 303 17.59 5.71 -5.62
N LYS A 304 17.31 6.94 -5.21
CA LYS A 304 16.90 8.03 -6.10
C LYS A 304 17.88 9.18 -5.94
N ALA A 305 18.24 9.80 -7.05
CA ALA A 305 18.99 11.04 -7.06
C ALA A 305 18.36 12.00 -8.08
N ASP A 306 18.26 13.28 -7.75
CA ASP A 306 17.98 14.34 -8.72
C ASP A 306 18.84 15.58 -8.47
N TYR A 307 19.08 16.32 -9.54
CA TYR A 307 19.74 17.62 -9.44
C TYR A 307 19.01 18.67 -10.28
N ARG A 308 18.57 19.76 -9.66
CA ARG A 308 17.80 20.81 -10.35
C ARG A 308 18.70 21.94 -10.87
N MET A 309 18.95 21.97 -12.18
CA MET A 309 19.78 22.98 -12.84
C MET A 309 18.91 24.04 -13.50
N ARG A 310 18.99 25.29 -13.03
CA ARG A 310 18.30 26.43 -13.67
C ARG A 310 19.26 27.21 -14.55
N PHE A 311 18.89 27.42 -15.81
CA PHE A 311 19.61 28.24 -16.77
C PHE A 311 18.76 29.45 -17.14
N GLY A 312 19.16 30.63 -16.65
CA GLY A 312 18.33 31.83 -16.78
C GLY A 312 16.99 31.70 -16.03
N LYS A 313 15.97 32.42 -16.51
CA LYS A 313 14.64 32.47 -15.87
C LYS A 313 13.67 31.40 -16.40
N ASN A 314 13.95 30.84 -17.56
CA ASN A 314 12.95 30.09 -18.34
C ASN A 314 13.33 28.62 -18.57
N LEU A 315 14.57 28.20 -18.28
CA LEU A 315 15.03 26.85 -18.57
C LEU A 315 15.41 26.12 -17.28
N LEU A 316 14.83 24.94 -17.08
CA LEU A 316 15.12 24.01 -15.99
C LEU A 316 15.51 22.66 -16.61
N PHE A 317 16.66 22.14 -16.20
CA PHE A 317 17.12 20.81 -16.55
C PHE A 317 17.24 19.96 -15.28
N GLU A 318 16.66 18.77 -15.30
CA GLU A 318 16.59 17.86 -14.17
C GLU A 318 17.06 16.47 -14.61
N PRO A 319 18.38 16.18 -14.52
CA PRO A 319 18.85 14.81 -14.50
C PRO A 319 18.38 14.12 -13.24
N LYS A 320 17.83 12.92 -13.39
CA LYS A 320 17.38 12.07 -12.30
C LYS A 320 17.85 10.65 -12.53
N PHE A 321 18.14 9.93 -11.46
CA PHE A 321 18.51 8.53 -11.49
C PHE A 321 17.68 7.78 -10.45
N LYS A 322 17.16 6.61 -10.83
CA LYS A 322 16.52 5.66 -9.92
C LYS A 322 17.12 4.28 -10.12
N SER A 323 17.58 3.66 -9.04
CA SER A 323 17.99 2.26 -9.00
C SER A 323 17.06 1.51 -8.06
N MET A 324 16.53 0.38 -8.50
CA MET A 324 15.68 -0.50 -7.71
C MET A 324 16.24 -1.92 -7.78
N TYR A 325 16.48 -2.52 -6.64
CA TYR A 325 16.86 -3.93 -6.53
C TYR A 325 15.84 -4.66 -5.67
N LEU A 326 15.38 -5.81 -6.14
CA LEU A 326 14.46 -6.69 -5.42
C LEU A 326 15.05 -8.09 -5.39
N ARG A 327 14.98 -8.74 -4.23
CA ARG A 327 15.17 -10.18 -4.10
C ARG A 327 14.08 -10.73 -3.19
N LYS A 328 13.14 -11.49 -3.73
CA LYS A 328 12.06 -12.14 -2.99
C LYS A 328 12.17 -13.64 -3.22
N GLU A 329 12.27 -14.42 -2.15
CA GLU A 329 12.48 -15.88 -2.24
C GLU A 329 11.70 -16.61 -1.14
N GLY A 330 11.16 -17.79 -1.47
CA GLY A 330 10.59 -18.73 -0.49
C GLY A 330 9.22 -18.37 0.08
N PHE A 331 8.53 -17.37 -0.49
CA PHE A 331 7.15 -17.03 -0.12
C PHE A 331 6.16 -17.98 -0.82
N PRO A 332 5.31 -18.72 -0.07
CA PRO A 332 4.36 -19.67 -0.64
C PRO A 332 3.41 -19.02 -1.65
N GLY A 333 3.09 -19.74 -2.73
CA GLY A 333 2.17 -19.26 -3.76
C GLY A 333 2.74 -18.14 -4.65
N THR A 334 4.00 -17.74 -4.47
CA THR A 334 4.66 -16.72 -5.29
C THR A 334 5.88 -17.28 -6.00
N THR A 335 6.26 -16.65 -7.12
CA THR A 335 7.52 -16.97 -7.80
C THR A 335 8.66 -16.17 -7.18
N ASP A 336 9.80 -16.83 -7.00
CA ASP A 336 11.04 -16.16 -6.61
C ASP A 336 11.42 -15.10 -7.65
N ARG A 337 11.87 -13.93 -7.19
CA ARG A 337 12.25 -12.79 -8.02
C ARG A 337 13.62 -12.27 -7.61
N LYS A 338 14.47 -11.93 -8.58
CA LYS A 338 15.74 -11.25 -8.32
C LYS A 338 16.04 -10.24 -9.41
N GLU A 339 15.59 -9.02 -9.21
CA GLU A 339 15.52 -8.00 -10.25
C GLU A 339 16.39 -6.80 -9.92
N LEU A 340 16.98 -6.20 -10.95
CA LEU A 340 17.67 -4.92 -10.87
C LEU A 340 17.16 -4.01 -12.00
N SER A 341 16.66 -2.84 -11.65
CA SER A 341 16.30 -1.79 -12.59
C SER A 341 17.17 -0.56 -12.34
N GLU A 342 17.85 -0.08 -13.37
CA GLU A 342 18.62 1.17 -13.35
C GLU A 342 18.05 2.12 -14.40
N ILE A 343 17.60 3.29 -13.94
CA ILE A 343 16.80 4.19 -14.77
C ILE A 343 17.40 5.59 -14.69
N LEU A 344 17.75 6.14 -15.85
CA LEU A 344 18.17 7.52 -16.00
C LEU A 344 17.04 8.32 -16.65
N PHE A 345 16.72 9.48 -16.10
CA PHE A 345 15.76 10.43 -16.64
C PHE A 345 16.46 11.75 -16.90
N LEU A 346 16.28 12.29 -18.09
CA LEU A 346 16.75 13.63 -18.45
C LEU A 346 15.50 14.44 -18.82
N VAL A 347 15.13 15.37 -17.96
CA VAL A 347 13.94 16.21 -18.18
C VAL A 347 14.37 17.66 -18.39
N LEU A 348 13.90 18.26 -19.48
CA LEU A 348 14.10 19.66 -19.80
C LEU A 348 12.75 20.37 -19.82
N LYS A 349 12.59 21.41 -19.01
CA LYS A 349 11.41 22.26 -18.96
C LYS A 349 11.76 23.67 -19.43
N TYR A 350 11.06 24.14 -20.45
CA TYR A 350 11.24 25.48 -21.03
C TYR A 350 9.94 26.30 -20.94
N GLY A 351 9.97 27.38 -20.16
CA GLY A 351 8.89 28.36 -20.08
C GLY A 351 8.92 29.30 -21.28
N MET A 352 7.97 29.14 -22.19
CA MET A 352 7.85 29.99 -23.38
C MET A 352 7.21 31.34 -23.05
N PHE A 353 6.11 31.28 -22.27
CA PHE A 353 5.35 32.44 -21.81
C PHE A 353 4.96 32.25 -20.34
N GLY A 354 4.48 33.29 -19.65
CA GLY A 354 4.18 33.24 -18.22
C GLY A 354 3.22 32.12 -17.77
N LYS A 355 2.38 31.61 -18.68
CA LYS A 355 1.46 30.49 -18.43
C LYS A 355 1.61 29.30 -19.39
N THR A 356 2.67 29.25 -20.21
CA THR A 356 2.87 28.18 -21.20
C THR A 356 4.30 27.67 -21.15
N TRP A 357 4.46 26.35 -21.04
CA TRP A 357 5.76 25.70 -21.03
C TRP A 357 5.76 24.42 -21.84
N THR A 358 6.95 24.00 -22.25
CA THR A 358 7.20 22.72 -22.92
C THR A 358 8.13 21.88 -22.08
N GLU A 359 7.88 20.58 -22.06
CA GLU A 359 8.71 19.57 -21.40
C GLU A 359 9.20 18.56 -22.45
N LEU A 360 10.50 18.30 -22.43
CA LEU A 360 11.15 17.25 -23.19
C LEU A 360 11.74 16.24 -22.21
N GLY A 361 11.51 14.97 -22.44
CA GLY A 361 11.99 13.89 -21.59
C GLY A 361 12.69 12.82 -22.40
N VAL A 362 13.83 12.35 -21.90
CA VAL A 362 14.45 11.08 -22.30
C VAL A 362 14.57 10.20 -21.06
N GLN A 363 14.15 8.94 -21.16
CA GLN A 363 14.37 7.95 -20.12
C GLN A 363 15.09 6.73 -20.71
N GLY A 364 16.19 6.34 -20.09
CA GLY A 364 16.89 5.08 -20.36
C GLY A 364 16.68 4.12 -19.19
N THR A 365 16.37 2.86 -19.49
CA THR A 365 16.15 1.80 -18.49
C THR A 365 17.03 0.61 -18.81
N LEU A 366 17.75 0.09 -17.82
CA LEU A 366 18.39 -1.22 -17.87
C LEU A 366 17.67 -2.09 -16.85
N PHE A 367 17.01 -3.14 -17.32
CA PHE A 367 16.33 -4.12 -16.46
C PHE A 367 17.02 -5.48 -16.60
N ARG A 368 17.37 -6.06 -15.45
CA ARG A 368 18.02 -7.36 -15.34
C ARG A 368 17.20 -8.26 -14.42
N ASP A 369 16.69 -9.35 -14.95
CA ASP A 369 16.12 -10.46 -14.19
C ASP A 369 17.22 -11.51 -13.99
N LYS A 370 17.73 -11.59 -12.77
CA LYS A 370 18.87 -12.45 -12.42
C LYS A 370 18.46 -13.91 -12.20
N LEU A 371 17.19 -14.25 -12.34
CA LEU A 371 16.70 -15.64 -12.33
C LEU A 371 16.32 -16.11 -13.73
N GLU A 372 15.77 -15.22 -14.56
CA GLU A 372 15.38 -15.50 -15.94
C GLU A 372 15.89 -14.42 -16.90
N GLU A 373 17.11 -14.61 -17.41
CA GLU A 373 17.79 -13.63 -18.28
C GLU A 373 17.03 -13.32 -19.58
N THR A 374 16.09 -14.19 -20.00
CA THR A 374 15.24 -13.94 -21.18
C THR A 374 14.27 -12.76 -20.99
N ASN A 375 14.04 -12.35 -19.73
CA ASN A 375 13.23 -11.18 -19.38
C ASN A 375 14.03 -9.87 -19.37
N ASP A 376 15.36 -9.92 -19.53
CA ASP A 376 16.21 -8.75 -19.59
C ASP A 376 15.81 -7.81 -20.73
N PHE A 377 15.81 -6.51 -20.46
CA PHE A 377 15.61 -5.51 -21.51
C PHE A 377 16.32 -4.20 -21.27
N GLU A 378 16.61 -3.53 -22.38
CA GLU A 378 17.02 -2.13 -22.41
C GLU A 378 15.84 -1.30 -22.93
N GLY A 379 15.40 -0.31 -22.16
CA GLY A 379 14.27 0.56 -22.47
C GLY A 379 14.74 1.96 -22.85
N LEU A 380 14.16 2.53 -23.89
CA LEU A 380 14.38 3.91 -24.29
C LEU A 380 13.06 4.60 -24.55
N VAL A 381 12.83 5.72 -23.86
CA VAL A 381 11.61 6.51 -23.96
C VAL A 381 11.94 7.94 -24.34
N TYR A 382 11.21 8.47 -25.31
CA TYR A 382 11.20 9.89 -25.65
C TYR A 382 9.81 10.45 -25.39
N ALA A 383 9.74 11.62 -24.74
CA ALA A 383 8.49 12.31 -24.48
C ALA A 383 8.58 13.79 -24.80
N PHE A 384 7.48 14.33 -25.30
CA PHE A 384 7.24 15.75 -25.49
C PHE A 384 5.88 16.10 -24.89
N GLN A 385 5.81 17.20 -24.15
CA GLN A 385 4.57 17.75 -23.62
C GLN A 385 4.55 19.27 -23.78
N LEU A 386 3.42 19.80 -24.23
CA LEU A 386 3.07 21.22 -24.20
C LEU A 386 2.00 21.42 -23.14
N SER A 387 2.24 22.36 -22.23
CA SER A 387 1.34 22.67 -21.13
C SER A 387 0.98 24.15 -21.15
N ASN A 388 -0.29 24.45 -20.89
CA ASN A 388 -0.80 25.82 -20.75
C ASN A 388 -1.76 25.92 -19.56
N VAL A 389 -1.66 27.02 -18.82
CA VAL A 389 -2.64 27.42 -17.80
C VAL A 389 -3.42 28.64 -18.31
N SER A 390 -4.74 28.58 -18.25
CA SER A 390 -5.62 29.68 -18.66
C SER A 390 -6.79 29.85 -17.69
N ASP A 391 -7.35 31.05 -17.63
CA ASP A 391 -8.52 31.34 -16.80
C ASP A 391 -9.74 31.40 -17.74
N PHE A 392 -10.77 30.60 -17.48
CA PHE A 392 -11.96 30.51 -18.31
C PHE A 392 -13.22 30.36 -17.46
N MET A 393 -14.16 31.31 -17.57
CA MET A 393 -15.46 31.29 -16.88
C MET A 393 -15.38 31.06 -15.35
N GLY A 394 -14.35 31.61 -14.69
CA GLY A 394 -14.14 31.44 -13.24
C GLY A 394 -13.38 30.16 -12.86
N TYR A 395 -12.99 29.34 -13.84
CA TYR A 395 -12.12 28.18 -13.64
C TYR A 395 -10.69 28.48 -14.08
N LYS A 396 -9.73 27.86 -13.40
CA LYS A 396 -8.34 27.77 -13.83
C LYS A 396 -8.15 26.45 -14.57
N LEU A 397 -7.98 26.53 -15.88
CA LEU A 397 -7.77 25.40 -16.77
C LEU A 397 -6.28 25.12 -16.94
N THR A 398 -5.85 23.89 -16.69
CA THR A 398 -4.51 23.40 -17.05
C THR A 398 -4.65 22.37 -18.16
N SER A 399 -4.17 22.69 -19.35
CA SER A 399 -4.20 21.79 -20.51
C SER A 399 -2.81 21.25 -20.80
N ASN A 400 -2.69 19.94 -20.95
CA ASN A 400 -1.48 19.22 -21.35
C ASN A 400 -1.76 18.46 -22.65
N VAL A 401 -0.90 18.62 -23.64
CA VAL A 401 -0.93 17.83 -24.88
C VAL A 401 0.46 17.28 -25.11
N GLY A 402 0.58 15.99 -25.36
CA GLY A 402 1.89 15.36 -25.50
C GLY A 402 1.88 14.10 -26.32
N PHE A 403 3.08 13.62 -26.62
CA PHE A 403 3.31 12.30 -27.18
C PHE A 403 4.53 11.66 -26.52
N ARG A 404 4.50 10.34 -26.43
CA ARG A 404 5.57 9.50 -25.91
C ARG A 404 5.78 8.32 -26.84
N THR A 405 7.03 7.98 -27.11
CA THR A 405 7.42 6.72 -27.75
C THR A 405 8.34 5.95 -26.83
N GLU A 406 8.09 4.66 -26.70
CA GLU A 406 8.86 3.74 -25.86
C GLU A 406 9.31 2.57 -26.74
N THR A 407 10.59 2.23 -26.67
CA THR A 407 11.14 1.03 -27.27
C THR A 407 11.83 0.20 -26.19
N GLN A 408 11.48 -1.08 -26.11
CA GLN A 408 12.13 -2.07 -25.27
C GLN A 408 12.86 -3.09 -26.14
N TYR A 409 14.16 -3.24 -25.92
CA TYR A 409 15.04 -4.18 -26.60
C TYR A 409 15.28 -5.38 -25.69
N PHE A 410 14.69 -6.53 -26.03
CA PHE A 410 14.95 -7.83 -25.43
C PHE A 410 15.93 -8.62 -26.30
N GLU A 411 16.44 -9.73 -25.80
CA GLU A 411 17.18 -10.68 -26.64
C GLU A 411 16.27 -11.22 -27.76
N GLY A 412 16.61 -10.92 -29.02
CA GLY A 412 15.88 -11.40 -30.20
C GLY A 412 14.50 -10.76 -30.45
N ARG A 413 14.04 -9.83 -29.61
CA ARG A 413 12.74 -9.15 -29.78
C ARG A 413 12.82 -7.67 -29.45
N THR A 414 12.16 -6.84 -30.26
CA THR A 414 11.94 -5.42 -29.96
C THR A 414 10.45 -5.16 -29.84
N LYS A 415 10.05 -4.44 -28.77
CA LYS A 415 8.69 -3.93 -28.60
C LYS A 415 8.73 -2.41 -28.69
N THR A 416 7.87 -1.82 -29.50
CA THR A 416 7.74 -0.36 -29.58
C THR A 416 6.28 0.02 -29.37
N GLY A 417 6.05 0.98 -28.48
CA GLY A 417 4.75 1.59 -28.23
C GLY A 417 4.83 3.09 -28.44
N SER A 418 3.72 3.70 -28.87
CA SER A 418 3.60 5.16 -28.93
C SER A 418 2.22 5.57 -28.46
N VAL A 419 2.18 6.63 -27.65
CA VAL A 419 0.95 7.16 -27.07
C VAL A 419 0.96 8.66 -27.29
N ALA A 420 -0.14 9.18 -27.83
CA ALA A 420 -0.44 10.61 -27.81
C ALA A 420 -1.56 10.84 -26.80
N PHE A 421 -1.48 11.92 -26.03
CA PHE A 421 -2.44 12.22 -24.98
C PHE A 421 -2.79 13.70 -24.94
N MET A 422 -3.97 13.98 -24.42
CA MET A 422 -4.46 15.31 -24.11
C MET A 422 -5.24 15.24 -22.80
N THR A 423 -4.85 16.06 -21.84
CA THR A 423 -5.49 16.15 -20.53
C THR A 423 -5.86 17.59 -20.23
N VAL A 424 -7.04 17.82 -19.69
CA VAL A 424 -7.49 19.15 -19.26
C VAL A 424 -7.99 19.04 -17.82
N PHE A 425 -7.33 19.75 -16.92
CA PHE A 425 -7.75 19.90 -15.53
C PHE A 425 -8.48 21.23 -15.38
N ALA A 426 -9.60 21.24 -14.66
CA ALA A 426 -10.35 22.45 -14.33
C ALA A 426 -10.47 22.57 -12.80
N GLY A 427 -9.87 23.61 -12.22
CA GLY A 427 -10.02 23.94 -10.81
C GLY A 427 -10.89 25.18 -10.61
N VAL A 428 -11.74 25.17 -9.58
CA VAL A 428 -12.46 26.36 -9.10
C VAL A 428 -11.55 27.09 -8.12
N GLU A 429 -11.50 28.42 -8.19
CA GLU A 429 -10.81 29.26 -7.18
C GLU A 429 -11.59 29.36 -5.86
#